data_AF-A0A2K0TG42-F1
#
_entry.id   AF-A0A2K0TG42-F1
#
_cell.length_a   1.000
_cell.length_b   1.000
_cell.length_c   1.000
_cell.angle_alpha   90.00
_cell.angle_beta   90.00
_cell.angle_gamma   90.00
#
_symmetry.space_group_name_H-M   'P 1'
#
loop_
_entity.id
_entity.type
_entity.pdbx_description
1 polymer ?
#
loop_
_entity_poly.entity_id
_entity_poly.type
_entity_poly.pdbx_seq_one_letter_code
_entity_poly.pdbx_strand_id
1 'polypeptide(L)'
;MGYRQDYLGDEQTPYDGKKEHNDTRDVPNDDLEGSTHILQDRLRRSLSARQVQMIAIGGTIGTGLFLGTGKSLATGGPASILICYAIVGFIVFVTMLSLGEMAAFLPVAGSFCTFAG
;
A
#
# COMPACT_ATOMS: atom_id res chain seq x y z
N MET A 1 6.52 38.64 49.81
CA MET A 1 6.69 37.28 50.37
C MET A 1 6.40 36.27 49.28
N GLY A 2 7.34 35.35 49.02
CA GLY A 2 7.03 34.03 48.46
C GLY A 2 7.20 33.87 46.95
N TYR A 3 8.15 33.01 46.58
CA TYR A 3 8.61 32.63 45.25
C TYR A 3 7.73 31.56 44.55
N ARG A 4 7.79 31.54 43.21
CA ARG A 4 7.92 30.35 42.29
C ARG A 4 7.67 30.83 40.86
N GLN A 5 8.54 30.79 39.85
CA GLN A 5 9.74 30.01 39.51
C GLN A 5 9.53 28.50 39.40
N ASP A 6 8.66 28.10 38.46
CA ASP A 6 8.52 26.71 37.99
C ASP A 6 8.42 26.58 36.45
N TYR A 7 9.12 27.38 35.65
CA TYR A 7 9.31 27.07 34.23
C TYR A 7 10.80 26.90 33.92
N LEU A 8 11.31 25.79 34.46
CA LEU A 8 12.59 25.17 34.13
C LEU A 8 12.26 23.87 33.40
N GLY A 9 12.81 23.69 32.20
CA GLY A 9 12.66 22.51 31.34
C GLY A 9 11.44 22.64 30.42
N ASP A 10 11.51 22.46 29.10
CA ASP A 10 12.53 21.82 28.29
C ASP A 10 12.37 22.25 26.81
N GLU A 11 13.51 22.64 26.23
CA GLU A 11 13.92 22.44 24.83
C GLU A 11 12.88 22.48 23.70
N GLN A 12 12.74 23.68 23.13
CA GLN A 12 12.80 23.97 21.69
C GLN A 12 12.56 22.82 20.67
N THR A 13 11.45 22.88 19.94
CA THR A 13 11.52 22.71 18.48
C THR A 13 10.94 23.96 17.82
N PRO A 14 11.76 24.81 17.17
CA PRO A 14 11.27 25.96 16.45
C PRO A 14 10.51 25.49 15.21
N TYR A 15 9.19 25.73 15.17
CA TYR A 15 8.51 25.92 13.88
C TYR A 15 8.97 27.28 13.34
N ASP A 16 10.01 27.28 12.51
CA ASP A 16 10.46 28.47 11.78
C ASP A 16 9.55 28.71 10.56
N GLY A 17 8.46 29.46 10.79
CA GLY A 17 7.59 29.98 9.75
C GLY A 17 8.08 31.34 9.26
N LYS A 18 8.79 31.36 8.12
CA LYS A 18 9.08 32.55 7.30
C LYS A 18 9.12 32.09 5.84
N LYS A 19 8.42 32.67 4.85
CA LYS A 19 7.92 34.04 4.70
C LYS A 19 6.63 34.05 3.87
N GLU A 20 5.62 34.74 4.36
CA GLU A 20 4.50 35.20 3.54
C GLU A 20 5.00 36.38 2.69
N HIS A 21 5.15 36.17 1.38
CA HIS A 21 5.21 37.27 0.43
C HIS A 21 3.81 37.44 -0.14
N ASN A 22 3.10 38.41 0.44
CA ASN A 22 1.80 38.89 0.00
C ASN A 22 1.97 39.58 -1.37
N ASP A 23 1.34 39.01 -2.39
CA ASP A 23 1.03 39.74 -3.62
C ASP A 23 -0.49 39.80 -3.74
N THR A 24 -1.02 40.91 -3.24
CA THR A 24 -2.41 41.31 -3.41
C THR A 24 -2.56 41.79 -4.86
N ARG A 25 -3.06 40.92 -5.73
CA ARG A 25 -3.65 41.35 -7.00
C ARG A 25 -5.08 40.85 -7.06
N ASP A 26 -5.99 41.81 -7.04
CA ASP A 26 -7.42 41.65 -7.15
C ASP A 26 -7.78 40.78 -8.36
N VAL A 27 -8.45 39.65 -8.11
CA VAL A 27 -9.17 38.90 -9.14
C VAL A 27 -10.64 38.81 -8.71
N PRO A 28 -11.59 39.35 -9.51
CA PRO A 28 -13.01 39.41 -9.19
C PRO A 28 -13.62 38.04 -8.90
N ASN A 29 -14.55 38.02 -7.95
CA ASN A 29 -15.44 36.88 -7.74
C ASN A 29 -16.48 36.87 -8.85
N ASP A 30 -16.27 36.08 -9.90
CA ASP A 30 -17.34 35.65 -10.78
C ASP A 30 -16.95 34.28 -11.35
N ASP A 31 -17.96 33.40 -11.35
CA ASP A 31 -18.06 32.16 -12.11
C ASP A 31 -17.67 30.84 -11.42
N LEU A 32 -18.66 29.95 -11.46
CA LEU A 32 -18.73 28.55 -11.06
C LEU A 32 -17.43 27.74 -11.27
N GLU A 33 -17.39 26.62 -10.53
CA GLU A 33 -16.67 25.38 -10.83
C GLU A 33 -15.38 25.16 -10.01
N GLY A 34 -15.39 24.14 -9.14
CA GLY A 34 -14.14 23.47 -8.74
C GLY A 34 -13.71 23.44 -7.28
N SER A 35 -14.61 23.38 -6.28
CA SER A 35 -14.21 23.03 -4.89
C SER A 35 -13.90 21.52 -4.70
N THR A 36 -13.40 20.84 -5.73
CA THR A 36 -12.94 19.44 -5.69
C THR A 36 -11.41 19.38 -5.77
N HIS A 37 -10.71 20.31 -5.12
CA HIS A 37 -9.25 20.32 -5.10
C HIS A 37 -8.71 19.54 -3.88
N ILE A 38 -8.53 18.24 -4.09
CA ILE A 38 -7.37 17.45 -3.63
C ILE A 38 -7.02 17.55 -2.13
N LEU A 39 -7.80 16.89 -1.27
CA LEU A 39 -7.26 16.27 -0.05
C LEU A 39 -6.56 14.95 -0.41
N GLN A 40 -5.60 14.97 -1.36
CA GLN A 40 -4.87 13.76 -1.72
C GLN A 40 -3.64 13.55 -0.84
N ASP A 41 -3.59 12.33 -0.30
CA ASP A 41 -2.40 11.52 -0.08
C ASP A 41 -1.47 11.89 1.09
N ARG A 42 -2.01 11.91 2.31
CA ARG A 42 -1.23 11.74 3.55
C ARG A 42 -1.46 10.38 4.22
N LEU A 43 -1.62 9.31 3.44
CA LEU A 43 -1.47 7.97 3.98
C LEU A 43 0.01 7.74 4.26
N ARG A 44 0.35 7.35 5.50
CA ARG A 44 1.72 7.00 5.87
C ARG A 44 2.12 5.78 5.05
N ARG A 45 2.83 5.99 3.94
CA ARG A 45 3.33 4.95 3.03
C ARG A 45 4.47 4.20 3.70
N SER A 46 4.14 3.47 4.76
CA SER A 46 5.10 2.84 5.67
C SER A 46 4.46 1.59 6.28
N LEU A 47 4.06 0.64 5.43
CA LEU A 47 3.89 -0.74 5.87
C LEU A 47 5.26 -1.40 5.89
N SER A 48 5.59 -2.02 7.02
CA SER A 48 6.80 -2.83 7.14
C SER A 48 6.75 -3.98 6.14
N ALA A 49 7.91 -4.40 5.61
CA ALA A 49 8.02 -5.57 4.73
C ALA A 49 7.30 -6.81 5.30
N ARG A 50 7.32 -6.98 6.63
CA ARG A 50 6.62 -8.06 7.32
C ARG A 50 5.09 -7.95 7.20
N GLN A 51 4.52 -6.75 7.28
CA GLN A 51 3.07 -6.55 7.14
C GLN A 51 2.63 -6.85 5.70
N VAL A 52 3.42 -6.45 4.72
CA VAL A 52 3.17 -6.75 3.30
C VAL A 52 3.21 -8.26 3.05
N GLN A 53 4.19 -8.97 3.62
CA GLN A 53 4.26 -10.43 3.53
C GLN A 53 3.06 -11.12 4.20
N MET A 54 2.62 -10.64 5.37
CA MET A 54 1.42 -11.18 6.04
C MET A 54 0.16 -10.99 5.21
N ILE A 55 0.02 -9.84 4.52
CA ILE A 55 -1.10 -9.58 3.60
C ILE A 55 -1.04 -10.54 2.41
N ALA A 56 0.14 -10.74 1.82
CA ALA A 56 0.33 -11.67 0.71
C ALA A 56 -0.01 -13.12 1.09
N ILE A 57 0.44 -13.58 2.26
CA ILE A 57 0.14 -14.92 2.77
C ILE A 57 -1.37 -15.04 3.09
N GLY A 58 -1.97 -14.04 3.72
CA GLY A 58 -3.39 -14.05 4.06
C GLY A 58 -4.32 -14.03 2.83
N GLY A 59 -3.92 -13.33 1.76
CA GLY A 59 -4.68 -13.33 0.50
C GLY A 59 -4.58 -14.64 -0.27
N THR A 60 -3.46 -15.36 -0.14
CA THR A 60 -3.21 -16.61 -0.87
C THR A 60 -3.74 -17.84 -0.13
N ILE A 61 -3.64 -17.87 1.21
CA ILE A 61 -4.20 -18.93 2.06
C ILE A 61 -5.66 -18.60 2.40
N GLY A 62 -6.53 -18.71 1.40
CA GLY A 62 -7.97 -18.51 1.53
C GLY A 62 -8.77 -19.80 1.77
N THR A 63 -10.07 -19.66 2.03
CA THR A 63 -11.00 -20.80 2.14
C THR A 63 -11.10 -21.61 0.84
N GLY A 64 -10.86 -20.96 -0.30
CA GLY A 64 -10.85 -21.61 -1.62
C GLY A 64 -9.83 -22.75 -1.73
N LEU A 65 -8.68 -22.62 -1.06
CA LEU A 65 -7.70 -23.71 -0.98
C LEU A 65 -8.36 -24.94 -0.38
N PHE A 66 -8.94 -24.82 0.82
CA PHE A 66 -9.56 -25.92 1.56
C PHE A 66 -10.81 -26.50 0.88
N LEU A 67 -11.73 -25.65 0.41
CA LEU A 67 -12.95 -26.09 -0.27
C LEU A 67 -12.64 -26.80 -1.60
N GLY A 68 -11.65 -26.30 -2.34
CA GLY A 68 -11.17 -26.91 -3.58
C GLY A 68 -10.46 -28.23 -3.30
N THR A 69 -9.46 -28.22 -2.41
CA THR A 69 -8.69 -29.44 -2.11
C THR A 69 -9.52 -30.54 -1.48
N GLY A 70 -10.47 -30.22 -0.58
CA GLY A 70 -11.29 -31.22 0.07
C GLY A 70 -12.14 -32.00 -0.94
N LYS A 71 -12.72 -31.29 -1.92
CA LYS A 71 -13.48 -31.93 -3.01
C LYS A 71 -12.58 -32.72 -3.96
N SER A 72 -11.46 -32.14 -4.39
CA SER A 72 -10.54 -32.82 -5.32
C SER A 72 -9.84 -34.02 -4.69
N LEU A 73 -9.57 -34.01 -3.39
CA LEU A 73 -8.97 -35.13 -2.67
C LEU A 73 -9.95 -36.30 -2.54
N ALA A 74 -11.22 -36.01 -2.26
CA ALA A 74 -12.26 -37.02 -2.12
C ALA A 74 -12.58 -37.74 -3.45
N THR A 75 -12.50 -37.03 -4.58
CA THR A 75 -12.86 -37.59 -5.90
C THR A 75 -11.67 -38.09 -6.71
N GLY A 76 -10.50 -37.46 -6.60
CA GLY A 76 -9.33 -37.73 -7.43
C GLY A 76 -8.20 -38.52 -6.75
N GLY A 77 -8.28 -38.75 -5.44
CA GLY A 77 -7.22 -39.39 -4.66
C GLY A 77 -5.99 -38.49 -4.42
N PRO A 78 -5.11 -38.86 -3.47
CA PRO A 78 -4.01 -37.99 -3.02
C PRO A 78 -2.89 -37.79 -4.05
N ALA A 79 -2.70 -38.72 -4.98
CA ALA A 79 -1.65 -38.60 -6.00
C ALA A 79 -1.97 -37.52 -7.05
N SER A 80 -3.24 -37.42 -7.48
CA SER A 80 -3.65 -36.46 -8.50
C SER A 80 -3.62 -35.02 -7.99
N ILE A 81 -3.95 -34.79 -6.72
CA ILE A 81 -3.90 -33.45 -6.13
C ILE A 81 -2.46 -32.93 -6.05
N LEU A 82 -1.50 -33.79 -5.71
CA LEU A 82 -0.09 -33.41 -5.62
C LEU A 82 0.45 -33.03 -7.01
N ILE A 83 0.15 -33.83 -8.03
CA ILE A 83 0.56 -33.55 -9.41
C ILE A 83 -0.05 -32.24 -9.93
N CYS A 84 -1.33 -32.01 -9.63
CA CYS A 84 -2.04 -30.80 -10.07
C CYS A 84 -1.45 -29.55 -9.41
N TYR A 85 -1.22 -29.59 -8.09
CA TYR A 85 -0.56 -28.50 -7.36
C TYR A 85 0.86 -28.23 -7.86
N ALA A 86 1.62 -29.27 -8.23
CA ALA A 86 2.96 -29.10 -8.78
C ALA A 86 2.93 -28.39 -10.15
N ILE A 87 2.04 -28.79 -11.06
CA ILE A 87 1.93 -28.18 -12.40
C ILE A 87 1.43 -26.74 -12.29
N VAL A 88 0.34 -26.52 -11.56
CA VAL A 88 -0.23 -25.17 -11.38
C VAL A 88 0.74 -24.27 -10.62
N GLY A 89 1.38 -24.78 -9.57
CA GLY A 89 2.40 -24.05 -8.81
C GLY A 89 3.60 -23.67 -9.68
N PHE A 90 4.01 -24.53 -10.60
CA PHE A 90 5.09 -24.22 -11.55
C PHE A 90 4.71 -23.08 -12.51
N ILE A 91 3.48 -23.12 -13.07
CA ILE A 91 2.99 -22.04 -13.95
C ILE A 91 2.94 -20.72 -13.17
N VAL A 92 2.37 -20.72 -11.97
CA VAL A 92 2.28 -19.53 -11.11
C VAL A 92 3.67 -19.02 -10.74
N PHE A 93 4.62 -19.90 -10.43
CA PHE A 93 6.00 -19.54 -10.13
C PHE A 93 6.65 -18.78 -11.29
N VAL A 94 6.52 -19.28 -12.52
CA VAL A 94 7.05 -18.59 -13.72
C VAL A 94 6.38 -17.24 -13.91
N THR A 95 5.06 -17.16 -13.74
CA THR A 95 4.35 -15.86 -13.86
C THR A 95 4.83 -14.85 -12.81
N MET A 96 5.04 -15.29 -11.57
CA MET A 96 5.51 -14.43 -10.49
C MET A 96 6.96 -13.99 -10.69
N LEU A 97 7.80 -14.85 -11.28
CA LEU A 97 9.16 -14.51 -11.68
C LEU A 97 9.16 -13.40 -12.75
N SER A 98 8.34 -13.54 -13.81
CA SER A 98 8.19 -12.51 -14.83
C SER A 98 7.63 -11.20 -14.28
N LEU A 99 6.65 -11.28 -13.37
CA LEU A 99 6.09 -10.11 -12.69
C LEU A 99 7.12 -9.45 -11.77
N GLY A 100 7.99 -10.23 -11.12
CA GLY A 100 9.06 -9.74 -10.28
C GLY A 100 10.08 -8.90 -11.05
N GLU A 101 10.50 -9.38 -12.22
CA GLU A 101 11.36 -8.62 -13.12
C GLU A 101 10.69 -7.30 -13.52
N MET A 102 9.43 -7.33 -13.96
CA MET A 102 8.71 -6.11 -14.33
C MET A 102 8.48 -5.13 -13.17
N ALA A 103 8.23 -5.65 -11.96
CA ALA A 103 8.08 -4.85 -10.75
C ALA A 103 9.40 -4.16 -10.35
N ALA A 104 10.55 -4.77 -10.65
CA ALA A 104 11.85 -4.15 -10.45
C ALA A 104 12.16 -3.06 -11.48
N PHE A 105 11.71 -3.22 -12.73
CA PHE A 105 11.93 -2.23 -13.81
C PHE A 105 11.07 -0.96 -13.65
N LEU A 106 9.82 -1.06 -13.20
CA LEU A 106 8.92 0.08 -13.00
C LEU A 106 8.36 0.07 -11.57
N PRO A 107 9.06 0.66 -10.58
CA PRO A 107 8.61 0.72 -9.19
C PRO A 107 7.55 1.82 -9.02
N VAL A 108 6.39 1.66 -9.68
CA VAL A 108 5.20 2.48 -9.47
C VAL A 108 4.30 1.81 -8.43
N ALA A 109 3.74 2.61 -7.53
CA ALA A 109 2.74 2.14 -6.56
C ALA A 109 1.41 1.86 -7.29
N GLY A 110 1.33 0.70 -7.95
CA GLY A 110 0.20 0.29 -8.77
C GLY A 110 -0.03 -1.23 -8.77
N SER A 111 -1.18 -1.66 -9.27
CA SER A 111 -1.50 -3.09 -9.47
C SER A 111 -0.97 -3.57 -10.82
N PHE A 112 -1.07 -4.87 -11.11
CA PHE A 112 -0.62 -5.50 -12.36
C PHE A 112 -1.16 -4.80 -13.62
N CYS A 113 -2.33 -4.16 -13.55
CA CYS A 113 -2.92 -3.39 -14.64
C CYS A 113 -2.07 -2.19 -15.08
N THR A 114 -1.22 -1.65 -14.21
CA THR A 114 -0.34 -0.51 -14.49
C THR A 114 0.79 -0.88 -15.45
N PHE A 115 1.14 -2.17 -15.55
CA PHE A 115 2.15 -2.66 -16.51
C PHE A 115 1.57 -2.94 -17.92
N ALA A 116 0.25 -2.95 -18.07
CA ALA A 116 -0.44 -3.33 -19.31
C ALA A 116 -0.90 -2.12 -20.17
N GLY A 117 -0.62 -0.89 -19.71
CA GLY A 117 -1.02 0.37 -20.35
C GLY A 117 0.11 1.07 -21.08
#